data_AF-A0A6B3P115-F1
#
_entry.id   AF-A0A6B3P115-F1
#
_cell.length_a   1.000
_cell.length_b   1.000
_cell.length_c   1.000
_cell.angle_alpha   90.00
_cell.angle_beta   90.00
_cell.angle_gamma   90.00
#
_symmetry.space_group_name_H-M   'P 1'
#
loop_
_entity.id
_entity.type
_entity.pdbx_description
1 polymer ?
#
loop_
_entity_poly.entity_id
_entity_poly.type
_entity_poly.pdbx_seq_one_letter_code
_entity_poly.pdbx_strand_id
1 'polypeptide(L)'
;MEPQTINLPEPLASALLSYMRDRQDSPTPNIVIQAAVEEFLTQRGYLSPPKKHLQITPASKGSGYHKTSINHDSVIANLPTQQQP
;
A
#
# COMPACT_ATOMS: atom_id res chain seq x y z
N MET A 1 27.68 -8.04 -6.22
CA MET A 1 27.31 -6.76 -5.58
C MET A 1 27.89 -6.79 -4.18
N GLU A 2 28.67 -5.79 -3.80
CA GLU A 2 29.29 -5.72 -2.48
C GLU A 2 28.35 -5.03 -1.48
N PRO A 3 28.28 -5.50 -0.22
CA PRO A 3 27.47 -4.83 0.79
C PRO A 3 28.04 -3.43 1.05
N GLN A 4 27.22 -2.40 0.88
CA GLN A 4 27.56 -1.07 1.32
C GLN A 4 27.09 -0.86 2.76
N THR A 5 28.04 -0.60 3.67
CA THR A 5 27.73 -0.19 5.04
C THR A 5 27.35 1.29 5.03
N ILE A 6 26.07 1.58 5.27
CA ILE A 6 25.56 2.95 5.39
C ILE A 6 25.47 3.29 6.88
N ASN A 7 26.09 4.40 7.29
CA ASN A 7 25.99 4.87 8.67
C ASN A 7 24.70 5.67 8.84
N LEU A 8 23.79 5.18 9.68
CA LEU A 8 22.50 5.82 9.93
C LEU A 8 22.63 6.75 11.15
N PRO A 9 22.21 8.03 11.07
CA PRO A 9 22.28 8.93 12.22
C PRO A 9 21.32 8.49 13.33
N GLU A 10 21.71 8.76 14.58
CA GLU A 10 21.02 8.32 15.79
C GLU A 10 19.50 8.58 15.81
N PRO A 11 18.98 9.76 15.36
CA PRO A 11 17.55 10.00 15.35
C PRO A 11 16.77 9.03 14.43
N LEU A 12 17.37 8.67 13.29
CA LEU A 12 16.75 7.72 12.35
C LEU A 12 16.83 6.29 12.87
N ALA A 13 17.93 5.92 13.53
CA ALA A 13 18.08 4.61 14.17
C ALA A 13 17.03 4.41 15.27
N SER A 14 16.83 5.43 16.13
CA SER A 14 15.83 5.40 17.20
C SER A 14 14.39 5.29 16.67
N ALA A 15 14.07 6.05 15.61
CA ALA A 15 12.76 5.99 14.97
C ALA A 15 12.50 4.62 14.33
N LEU A 16 13.50 4.03 13.65
CA LEU A 16 13.41 2.71 13.06
C LEU A 16 13.16 1.62 14.13
N LEU A 17 13.89 1.68 15.24
CA LEU A 17 13.71 0.74 16.35
C LEU A 17 12.33 0.85 16.99
N SER A 18 11.80 2.07 17.12
CA SER A 18 10.44 2.32 17.61
C SER A 18 9.39 1.72 16.66
N TYR A 19 9.52 1.98 15.36
CA TYR A 19 8.64 1.40 14.32
C TYR A 19 8.65 -0.13 14.34
N MET A 20 9.83 -0.74 14.51
CA MET A 20 9.97 -2.19 14.58
C MET A 20 9.30 -2.79 15.82
N ARG A 21 9.36 -2.08 16.97
CA ARG A 21 8.75 -2.52 18.23
C ARG A 21 7.22 -2.51 18.18
N ASP A 22 6.65 -1.55 17.46
CA ASP A 22 5.20 -1.42 17.29
C ASP A 22 4.62 -2.46 16.30
N ARG A 23 5.47 -3.06 15.46
CA ARG A 23 5.07 -4.09 14.49
C ARG A 23 5.10 -5.48 15.12
N GLN A 24 3.94 -6.12 15.19
CA GLN A 24 3.80 -7.49 15.71
C GLN A 24 4.57 -8.54 14.89
N ASP A 25 4.79 -8.28 13.59
CA ASP A 25 5.48 -9.18 12.67
C ASP A 25 7.02 -9.08 12.72
N SER A 26 7.59 -8.20 13.56
CA SER A 26 9.05 -7.99 13.74
C SER A 26 9.86 -8.11 12.44
N PRO A 27 9.61 -7.25 11.43
CA PRO A 27 10.37 -7.29 10.19
C PRO A 27 11.85 -7.01 10.46
N THR A 28 12.76 -7.72 9.77
CA THR A 28 14.20 -7.49 9.90
C THR A 28 14.54 -6.04 9.54
N PRO A 29 15.47 -5.36 10.24
CA PRO A 29 15.79 -3.95 9.97
C PRO A 29 16.12 -3.68 8.50
N ASN A 30 16.80 -4.63 7.86
CA ASN A 30 17.19 -4.55 6.46
C ASN A 30 15.98 -4.47 5.51
N ILE A 31 14.89 -5.19 5.79
CA ILE A 31 13.67 -5.18 4.96
C ILE A 31 12.99 -3.81 5.04
N VAL A 32 12.94 -3.21 6.23
CA VAL A 32 12.33 -1.90 6.42
C VAL A 32 13.16 -0.82 5.73
N ILE A 33 14.49 -0.88 5.86
CA ILE A 33 15.41 0.04 5.18
C ILE A 33 15.30 -0.12 3.67
N GLN A 34 15.29 -1.35 3.16
CA GLN A 34 15.11 -1.62 1.73
C GLN A 34 13.81 -1.02 1.21
N ALA A 35 12.68 -1.29 1.88
CA ALA A 35 11.38 -0.74 1.49
C ALA A 35 11.36 0.80 1.50
N ALA A 36 11.96 1.43 2.53
CA ALA A 36 12.04 2.88 2.62
C ALA A 36 12.89 3.49 1.50
N VAL A 37 14.02 2.85 1.15
CA VAL A 37 14.88 3.28 0.04
C VAL A 37 14.19 3.10 -1.30
N GLU A 38 13.51 1.97 -1.51
CA GLU A 38 12.72 1.71 -2.72
C GLU A 38 11.62 2.76 -2.90
N GLU A 39 10.89 3.09 -1.83
CA GLU A 39 9.83 4.10 -1.86
C GLU A 39 10.41 5.49 -2.15
N PHE A 40 11.50 5.88 -1.46
CA PHE A 40 12.15 7.17 -1.66
C PHE A 40 12.63 7.35 -3.11
N LEU A 41 13.30 6.33 -3.67
CA LEU A 41 13.80 6.38 -5.05
C LEU A 41 12.66 6.34 -6.07
N THR A 42 11.56 5.65 -5.77
CA THR A 42 10.36 5.65 -6.61
C THR A 42 9.71 7.03 -6.65
N GLN A 43 9.53 7.68 -5.49
CA GLN A 43 8.96 9.03 -5.40
C GLN A 43 9.81 10.07 -6.15
N ARG A 44 11.13 9.87 -6.18
CA ARG A 44 12.07 10.72 -6.92
C ARG A 44 12.18 10.38 -8.41
N GLY A 45 11.55 9.31 -8.87
CA GLY A 45 11.59 8.85 -10.26
C GLY A 45 12.86 8.09 -10.66
N TYR A 46 13.74 7.76 -9.71
CA TYR A 46 14.94 6.94 -9.95
C TYR A 46 14.62 5.45 -10.04
N LEU A 47 13.53 5.01 -9.40
CA LEU A 47 12.97 3.67 -9.58
C LEU A 47 11.58 3.77 -10.21
N SER A 48 11.30 2.87 -11.15
CA SER A 48 9.93 2.68 -11.62
C SER A 48 9.14 2.00 -10.50
N PRO A 49 7.92 2.47 -10.18
CA PRO A 49 7.09 1.79 -9.21
C PRO A 49 6.92 0.32 -9.65
N PRO A 50 6.96 -0.63 -8.70
CA PRO A 50 6.71 -2.02 -9.04
C PRO A 50 5.39 -2.10 -9.79
N LYS A 51 5.38 -2.79 -10.95
CA LYS A 51 4.18 -2.95 -11.78
C LYS A 51 3.14 -3.70 -10.97
N LYS A 52 2.30 -2.96 -10.24
CA LYS A 52 1.14 -3.52 -9.56
C LYS A 52 0.16 -3.92 -10.66
N HIS A 53 0.05 -5.21 -10.92
CA HIS A 53 -1.02 -5.72 -11.76
C HIS A 53 -2.34 -5.37 -11.08
N LEU A 54 -3.25 -4.76 -11.86
CA LEU A 54 -4.62 -4.57 -11.42
C LEU A 54 -5.23 -5.95 -11.16
N GLN A 55 -5.36 -6.32 -9.89
CA GLN A 55 -6.05 -7.54 -9.49
C GLN A 55 -7.53 -7.21 -9.35
N ILE A 56 -8.30 -7.54 -10.39
CA ILE A 56 -9.76 -7.47 -10.33
C ILE A 56 -10.24 -8.82 -9.80
N THR A 57 -10.66 -8.86 -8.55
CA THR A 57 -11.38 -10.01 -8.00
C THR A 57 -12.87 -9.83 -8.30
N PRO A 58 -13.47 -10.57 -9.24
CA PRO A 58 -14.89 -10.46 -9.51
C PRO A 58 -15.69 -10.88 -8.29
N ALA A 59 -16.73 -10.11 -7.94
CA ALA A 59 -17.66 -10.49 -6.90
C ALA A 59 -18.48 -11.72 -7.33
N SER A 60 -18.75 -12.65 -6.41
CA SER A 60 -19.55 -13.85 -6.69
C SER A 60 -20.97 -13.54 -7.15
N LYS A 61 -21.50 -12.35 -6.81
CA LYS A 61 -22.77 -11.82 -7.28
C LYS A 61 -22.50 -10.44 -7.88
N GLY A 62 -22.99 -10.21 -9.10
CA GLY A 62 -22.94 -8.90 -9.74
C GLY A 62 -23.76 -7.87 -8.95
N SER A 63 -23.49 -6.59 -9.17
CA SER A 63 -24.14 -5.48 -8.45
C SER A 63 -25.66 -5.42 -8.64
N GLY A 64 -26.23 -6.14 -9.62
CA GLY A 64 -27.66 -6.13 -9.95
C GLY A 64 -28.11 -4.86 -10.70
N TYR A 65 -27.21 -3.89 -10.89
CA TYR A 65 -27.49 -2.65 -11.59
C TYR A 65 -27.07 -2.74 -13.06
N HIS A 66 -27.96 -2.32 -13.94
CA HIS A 66 -27.70 -2.27 -15.37
C HIS A 66 -27.04 -0.92 -15.73
N LYS A 67 -25.97 -0.94 -16.52
CA LYS A 67 -25.27 0.28 -17.00
C LYS A 67 -24.78 1.21 -15.87
N THR A 68 -24.27 0.66 -14.76
CA THR A 68 -23.69 1.45 -13.65
C THR A 68 -22.63 2.44 -14.11
N SER A 69 -21.83 2.09 -15.13
CA SER A 69 -20.81 2.99 -15.66
C SER A 69 -21.38 4.26 -16.32
N ILE A 70 -22.64 4.23 -16.79
CA ILE A 70 -23.29 5.36 -17.47
C ILE A 70 -24.15 6.16 -16.49
N ASN A 71 -24.93 5.45 -15.65
CA ASN A 71 -25.90 6.07 -14.73
C ASN A 71 -25.41 6.04 -13.27
N HIS A 72 -24.11 6.29 -13.05
CA HIS A 72 -23.49 6.14 -11.74
C HIS A 72 -24.17 6.98 -10.66
N ASP A 73 -24.55 8.23 -10.95
CA ASP A 73 -25.27 9.11 -10.02
C ASP A 73 -26.60 8.50 -9.56
N SER A 74 -27.37 7.94 -10.49
CA SER A 74 -28.64 7.28 -10.18
C SER A 74 -28.43 5.99 -9.39
N VAL A 75 -27.36 5.24 -9.65
CA VAL A 75 -27.05 4.01 -8.89
C VAL A 75 -26.62 4.36 -7.47
N ILE A 76 -25.81 5.41 -7.30
CA ILE A 76 -25.33 5.87 -5.99
C ILE A 76 -26.50 6.46 -5.18
N ALA A 77 -27.37 7.26 -5.80
CA ALA A 77 -28.53 7.86 -5.13
C ALA A 77 -29.58 6.82 -4.69
N ASN A 78 -29.68 5.69 -5.38
CA ASN A 78 -30.63 4.61 -5.06
C ASN A 78 -29.97 3.41 -4.39
N LEU A 79 -28.71 3.54 -3.97
CA LEU A 79 -28.04 2.46 -3.26
C LEU A 79 -28.74 2.29 -1.90
N PRO A 80 -29.35 1.13 -1.61
CA PRO A 80 -29.92 0.90 -0.30
C PRO A 80 -28.76 0.96 0.71
N THR A 81 -28.91 1.81 1.73
CA THR A 81 -28.00 1.86 2.88
C THR A 81 -28.02 0.49 3.55
N GLN A 82 -27.11 -0.40 3.13
CA GLN A 82 -26.82 -1.63 3.83
C GLN A 82 -26.25 -1.21 5.19
N GLN A 83 -27.09 -1.21 6.22
CA GLN A 83 -26.64 -1.15 7.61
C GLN A 83 -25.70 -2.35 7.82
N GLN A 84 -24.42 -2.06 8.04
CA GLN A 84 -23.46 -3.04 8.51
C GLN A 84 -23.81 -3.41 9.97
N PRO A 85 -23.79 -4.69 10.36
CA PRO A 85 -23.65 -5.07 11.76
C PRO A 85 -22.27 -4.70 12.30
#